data_AF-A0AAD3HTQ4-F1
#
_entry.id   AF-A0AAD3HTQ4-F1
#
_cell.length_a   1.000
_cell.length_b   1.000
_cell.length_c   1.000
_cell.angle_alpha   90.00
_cell.angle_beta   90.00
_cell.angle_gamma   90.00
#
_symmetry.space_group_name_H-M   'P 1'
#
loop_
_entity.id
_entity.type
_entity.pdbx_description
1 polymer ?
#
loop_
_entity_poly.entity_id
_entity_poly.type
_entity_poly.pdbx_seq_one_letter_code
_entity_poly.pdbx_strand_id
1 'polypeptide(L)'
;LRACGGAAAASGCYDSAAEKDSTGVRHSLRSSATTSVRQQQRLDGAGSPGVYHGPDGRMVMSRPMGQLEVALPEPRGACGWSEAEFSAARFDGGAGGRVMVCTGSKCQRRGAAGVLRAANALAGGNPAIQVAPCKCLGKCSAGAALRVKSSRVPQQLQQQQGEATCATTATTTYTEVRPADLSDVFERHFAPAAAPAVAT
;
A
#
# COMPACT_ATOMS: atom_id res chain seq x y z
N LEU A 1 11.69 -7.28 -43.01
CA LEU A 1 10.60 -8.22 -43.38
C LEU A 1 10.68 -9.47 -42.51
N ARG A 2 10.04 -9.47 -41.33
CA ARG A 2 9.54 -10.67 -40.67
C ARG A 2 8.51 -10.24 -39.63
N ALA A 3 7.27 -10.57 -39.92
CA ALA A 3 6.10 -10.34 -39.11
C ALA A 3 5.86 -11.53 -38.17
N CYS A 4 5.56 -11.25 -36.91
CA CYS A 4 4.80 -12.08 -35.99
C CYS A 4 4.00 -11.06 -35.14
N GLY A 5 2.67 -11.03 -35.04
CA GLY A 5 1.64 -12.03 -35.34
C GLY A 5 1.07 -12.61 -34.04
N GLY A 6 -0.04 -12.04 -33.56
CA GLY A 6 -0.93 -12.60 -32.52
C GLY A 6 -0.46 -12.41 -31.07
N ALA A 7 -1.32 -12.23 -30.06
CA ALA A 7 -2.75 -12.51 -29.97
C ALA A 7 -3.43 -11.58 -28.95
N ALA A 8 -4.64 -11.15 -29.30
CA ALA A 8 -5.59 -10.51 -28.40
C ALA A 8 -6.11 -11.54 -27.39
N ALA A 9 -5.95 -11.28 -26.10
CA ALA A 9 -6.62 -12.03 -25.04
C ALA A 9 -7.87 -11.24 -24.61
N ALA A 10 -9.00 -11.90 -24.78
CA ALA A 10 -10.34 -11.38 -24.62
C ALA A 10 -10.67 -10.94 -23.18
N SER A 11 -11.59 -9.98 -23.14
CA SER A 11 -12.40 -9.56 -22.01
C SER A 11 -13.04 -10.75 -21.29
N GLY A 12 -12.64 -10.98 -20.03
CA GLY A 12 -13.33 -11.85 -19.10
C GLY A 12 -14.21 -11.03 -18.16
N CYS A 13 -15.51 -11.08 -18.37
CA CYS A 13 -16.53 -10.56 -17.46
C CYS A 13 -16.54 -11.42 -16.20
N TYR A 14 -16.08 -10.88 -15.06
CA TYR A 14 -16.22 -11.56 -13.77
C TYR A 14 -17.42 -10.96 -13.04
N ASP A 15 -18.58 -11.57 -13.28
CA ASP A 15 -19.77 -11.39 -12.47
C ASP A 15 -19.64 -12.28 -11.22
N SER A 16 -19.66 -11.66 -10.05
CA SER A 16 -19.73 -12.38 -8.77
C SER A 16 -20.55 -11.58 -7.79
N ALA A 17 -21.83 -11.43 -8.14
CA ALA A 17 -22.89 -11.27 -7.17
C ALA A 17 -23.13 -12.63 -6.48
N ALA A 18 -22.41 -12.88 -5.38
CA ALA A 18 -22.81 -13.88 -4.41
C ALA A 18 -23.43 -13.15 -3.22
N GLU A 19 -24.74 -12.88 -3.33
CA GLU A 19 -25.55 -12.47 -2.20
C GLU A 19 -25.55 -13.62 -1.18
N LYS A 20 -24.89 -13.41 -0.04
CA LYS A 20 -25.13 -14.24 1.14
C LYS A 20 -26.24 -13.57 1.95
N ASP A 21 -27.43 -13.97 1.59
CA ASP A 21 -28.62 -14.03 2.43
C ASP A 21 -28.22 -14.46 3.86
N SER A 22 -28.38 -13.53 4.81
CA SER A 22 -28.22 -13.79 6.24
C SER A 22 -29.60 -13.66 6.88
N THR A 23 -30.51 -14.52 6.44
CA THR A 23 -31.78 -14.79 7.10
C THR A 23 -31.52 -15.53 8.41
N GLY A 24 -31.80 -14.81 9.50
CA GLY A 24 -32.45 -15.30 10.71
C GLY A 24 -31.94 -16.57 11.38
N VAL A 25 -31.25 -16.40 12.50
CA VAL A 25 -31.45 -17.28 13.65
C VAL A 25 -31.64 -16.43 14.90
N ARG A 26 -32.90 -16.30 15.31
CA ARG A 26 -33.28 -15.91 16.67
C ARG A 26 -32.99 -17.11 17.58
N HIS A 27 -32.16 -16.94 18.60
CA HIS A 27 -32.19 -17.81 19.77
C HIS A 27 -32.21 -16.98 21.06
N SER A 28 -33.36 -17.11 21.72
CA SER A 28 -33.63 -17.19 23.15
C SER A 28 -32.63 -16.65 24.17
N LEU A 29 -33.14 -15.64 24.89
CA LEU A 29 -33.19 -15.50 26.35
C LEU A 29 -32.75 -16.69 27.22
N ARG A 30 -32.23 -16.32 28.41
CA ARG A 30 -31.89 -17.11 29.62
C ARG A 30 -30.50 -17.78 29.55
N SER A 31 -29.61 -17.67 30.53
CA SER A 31 -29.84 -17.63 31.98
C SER A 31 -28.76 -16.84 32.71
N SER A 32 -29.20 -16.18 33.78
CA SER A 32 -28.41 -15.73 34.91
C SER A 32 -27.56 -16.86 35.48
N ALA A 33 -26.28 -16.59 35.75
CA ALA A 33 -25.50 -17.32 36.75
C ALA A 33 -24.65 -16.30 37.51
N THR A 34 -25.16 -15.91 38.67
CA THR A 34 -24.39 -15.26 39.71
C THR A 34 -23.47 -16.30 40.33
N THR A 35 -22.16 -16.12 40.19
CA THR A 35 -21.20 -16.81 41.06
C THR A 35 -20.31 -15.77 41.69
N SER A 36 -20.72 -15.38 42.90
CA SER A 36 -19.90 -14.68 43.87
C SER A 36 -18.76 -15.60 44.27
N VAL A 37 -17.54 -15.30 43.85
CA VAL A 37 -16.32 -15.80 44.49
C VAL A 37 -15.62 -14.59 45.11
N ARG A 38 -15.92 -14.40 46.40
CA ARG A 38 -15.00 -13.73 47.33
C ARG A 38 -13.77 -14.62 47.46
N GLN A 39 -12.65 -14.21 46.88
CA GLN A 39 -11.35 -14.52 47.45
C GLN A 39 -10.48 -13.27 47.39
N GLN A 40 -10.56 -12.50 48.47
CA GLN A 40 -9.51 -11.57 48.87
C GLN A 40 -8.24 -12.38 49.09
N GLN A 41 -7.26 -12.22 48.21
CA GLN A 41 -5.87 -12.25 48.61
C GLN A 41 -5.21 -10.96 48.15
N ARG A 42 -4.94 -10.11 49.15
CA ARG A 42 -3.96 -9.04 49.05
C ARG A 42 -2.62 -9.67 48.69
N LEU A 43 -2.08 -9.30 47.54
CA LEU A 43 -0.65 -9.16 47.37
C LEU A 43 -0.43 -7.77 46.79
N ASP A 44 0.04 -6.90 47.67
CA ASP A 44 0.58 -5.58 47.37
C ASP A 44 1.64 -5.69 46.27
N GLY A 45 1.61 -4.76 45.31
CA GLY A 45 2.67 -4.58 44.31
C GLY A 45 2.34 -5.09 42.90
N ALA A 46 1.19 -4.71 42.34
CA ALA A 46 0.95 -4.83 40.90
C ALA A 46 1.84 -3.84 40.13
N GLY A 47 3.13 -4.15 40.03
CA GLY A 47 4.02 -3.53 39.05
C GLY A 47 3.44 -3.81 37.67
N SER A 48 3.02 -2.76 36.96
CA SER A 48 2.60 -2.89 35.57
C SER A 48 3.67 -3.67 34.80
N PRO A 49 3.31 -4.64 33.94
CA PRO A 49 4.29 -5.35 33.14
C PRO A 49 5.03 -4.33 32.27
N GLY A 50 6.22 -3.95 32.72
CA GLY A 50 7.08 -3.02 32.02
C GLY A 50 7.61 -3.70 30.78
N VAL A 51 7.20 -3.22 29.61
CA VAL A 51 7.90 -3.54 28.37
C VAL A 51 9.17 -2.69 28.37
N TYR A 52 10.31 -3.31 28.61
CA TYR A 52 11.61 -2.66 28.47
C TYR A 52 12.17 -2.93 27.08
N HIS A 53 12.56 -1.85 26.41
CA HIS A 53 13.36 -1.89 25.19
C HIS A 53 14.83 -1.76 25.59
N GLY A 54 15.61 -2.82 25.41
CA GLY A 54 17.06 -2.77 25.60
C GLY A 54 17.75 -1.97 24.49
N PRO A 55 18.97 -1.45 24.73
CA PRO A 55 19.75 -0.72 23.72
C PRO A 55 20.04 -1.55 22.47
N ASP A 56 19.99 -2.88 22.58
CA ASP A 56 20.25 -3.83 21.48
C ASP A 56 18.98 -4.24 20.72
N GLY A 57 17.87 -3.49 20.86
CA GLY A 57 16.59 -3.81 20.22
C GLY A 57 15.87 -5.05 20.78
N ARG A 58 16.37 -5.62 21.88
CA ARG A 58 15.74 -6.76 22.57
C ARG A 58 14.54 -6.29 23.38
N MET A 59 13.43 -7.03 23.27
CA MET A 59 12.23 -6.82 24.09
C MET A 59 12.18 -7.91 25.15
N VAL A 60 12.23 -7.50 26.43
CA VAL A 60 12.14 -8.42 27.57
C VAL A 60 10.72 -8.37 28.11
N MET A 61 10.03 -9.51 28.11
CA MET A 61 8.72 -9.66 28.73
C MET A 61 8.85 -10.40 30.06
N SER A 62 8.66 -9.68 31.16
CA SER A 62 8.62 -10.29 32.50
C SER A 62 7.24 -10.87 32.75
N ARG A 63 7.15 -12.20 32.86
CA ARG A 63 5.92 -12.91 33.24
C ARG A 63 6.11 -13.58 34.61
N PRO A 64 5.03 -13.85 35.35
CA PRO A 64 5.11 -14.52 36.65
C PRO A 64 5.73 -15.92 36.62
N MET A 65 5.90 -16.54 35.44
CA MET A 65 6.59 -17.84 35.27
C MET A 65 8.04 -17.71 34.75
N GLY A 66 8.62 -16.51 34.73
CA GLY A 66 10.00 -16.26 34.28
C GLY A 66 10.11 -15.13 33.25
N GLN A 67 11.36 -14.75 32.95
CA GLN A 67 11.66 -13.82 31.88
C GLN A 67 11.69 -14.55 30.53
N LEU A 68 10.94 -14.03 29.56
CA LEU A 68 11.05 -14.42 28.16
C LEU A 68 11.81 -13.31 27.44
N GLU A 69 13.07 -13.59 27.07
CA GLU A 69 13.80 -12.77 26.10
C GLU A 69 13.33 -13.16 24.70
N VAL A 70 12.64 -12.23 24.03
CA VAL A 70 12.36 -12.36 22.60
C VAL A 70 13.41 -11.53 21.89
N ALA A 71 14.41 -12.21 21.33
CA ALA A 71 15.28 -11.60 20.34
C ALA A 71 14.43 -11.35 19.09
N LEU A 72 13.90 -10.13 18.95
CA LEU A 72 13.35 -9.71 17.67
C LEU A 72 14.51 -9.75 16.67
N PRO A 73 14.43 -10.54 15.59
CA PRO A 73 15.41 -10.41 14.52
C PRO A 73 15.39 -8.96 14.09
N GLU A 74 16.56 -8.33 14.04
CA GLU A 74 16.69 -7.00 13.46
C GLU A 74 15.89 -6.98 12.15
N PRO A 75 15.10 -5.93 11.90
CA PRO A 75 14.23 -5.88 10.74
C PRO A 75 15.08 -5.97 9.47
N ARG A 76 15.34 -7.20 9.02
CA ARG A 76 16.10 -7.52 7.82
C ARG A 76 15.27 -7.00 6.66
N GLY A 77 15.61 -5.82 6.18
CA GLY A 77 14.90 -5.17 5.08
C GLY A 77 13.75 -4.27 5.51
N ALA A 78 13.83 -3.59 6.67
CA ALA A 78 13.28 -2.24 6.70
C ALA A 78 13.90 -1.52 5.49
N CYS A 79 13.08 -1.20 4.49
CA CYS A 79 13.51 -0.47 3.32
C CYS A 79 14.06 0.86 3.86
N GLY A 80 15.38 0.90 4.06
CA GLY A 80 16.08 1.78 4.99
C GLY A 80 16.25 3.16 4.39
N TRP A 81 15.13 3.77 4.03
CA TRP A 81 15.10 5.16 3.69
C TRP A 81 15.15 5.89 5.01
N SER A 82 16.27 6.56 5.25
CA SER A 82 16.32 7.57 6.29
C SER A 82 15.23 8.62 6.02
N GLU A 83 14.69 9.22 7.08
CA GLU A 83 13.70 10.29 6.93
C GLU A 83 14.24 11.47 6.08
N ALA A 84 15.56 11.63 6.06
CA ALA A 84 16.27 12.55 5.19
C ALA A 84 16.23 12.15 3.71
N GLU A 85 16.57 10.91 3.34
CA GLU A 85 16.46 10.41 1.96
C GLU A 85 15.02 10.48 1.46
N PHE A 86 14.07 10.18 2.35
CA PHE A 86 12.65 10.28 2.08
C PHE A 86 12.18 11.71 1.80
N SER A 87 12.72 12.69 2.53
CA SER A 87 12.42 14.11 2.32
C SER A 87 13.17 14.70 1.11
N ALA A 88 14.31 14.13 0.75
CA ALA A 88 15.12 14.55 -0.38
C ALA A 88 14.59 14.04 -1.72
N ALA A 89 13.89 12.89 -1.74
CA ALA A 89 13.27 12.32 -2.93
C ALA A 89 12.01 13.07 -3.40
N ARG A 90 11.94 14.39 -3.20
CA ARG A 90 10.85 15.22 -3.70
C ARG A 90 10.89 15.29 -5.21
N PHE A 91 9.70 15.27 -5.80
CA PHE A 91 9.57 15.20 -7.24
C PHE A 91 9.00 16.50 -7.82
N ASP A 92 9.83 17.39 -8.37
CA ASP A 92 9.39 18.70 -8.90
C ASP A 92 8.75 18.66 -10.30
N GLY A 93 8.22 17.51 -10.73
CA GLY A 93 7.70 17.33 -12.10
C GLY A 93 6.51 18.23 -12.45
N GLY A 94 6.51 18.84 -13.64
CA GLY A 94 5.46 19.77 -14.06
C GLY A 94 4.09 19.17 -14.41
N ALA A 95 3.87 17.85 -14.25
CA ALA A 95 2.60 17.23 -14.59
C ALA A 95 1.91 16.56 -13.41
N GLY A 96 0.64 16.89 -13.27
CA GLY A 96 -0.23 16.32 -12.26
C GLY A 96 -0.76 14.94 -12.59
N GLY A 97 -1.40 14.34 -11.61
CA GLY A 97 -2.09 13.08 -11.77
C GLY A 97 -2.59 12.55 -10.44
N ARG A 98 -3.12 11.33 -10.47
CA ARG A 98 -3.60 10.64 -9.27
C ARG A 98 -2.93 9.29 -9.12
N VAL A 99 -2.30 9.09 -7.98
CA VAL A 99 -1.74 7.81 -7.55
C VAL A 99 -2.70 7.18 -6.54
N MET A 100 -3.18 5.98 -6.83
CA MET A 100 -4.11 5.25 -5.97
C MET A 100 -3.45 3.99 -5.44
N VAL A 101 -3.33 3.86 -4.11
CA VAL A 101 -2.72 2.70 -3.46
C VAL A 101 -3.79 1.79 -2.88
N CYS A 102 -3.78 0.51 -3.26
CA CYS A 102 -4.72 -0.46 -2.73
C CYS A 102 -4.46 -0.71 -1.24
N THR A 103 -5.41 -0.34 -0.38
CA THR A 103 -5.33 -0.55 1.07
C THR A 103 -6.20 -1.71 1.55
N GLY A 104 -6.61 -2.60 0.64
CA GLY A 104 -7.35 -3.82 1.00
C GLY A 104 -6.53 -4.73 1.92
N SER A 105 -7.21 -5.56 2.72
CA SER A 105 -6.60 -6.41 3.75
C SER A 105 -5.43 -7.26 3.25
N LYS A 106 -5.52 -7.84 2.04
CA LYS A 106 -4.43 -8.60 1.41
C LYS A 106 -3.22 -7.74 1.03
N CYS A 107 -3.44 -6.51 0.59
CA CYS A 107 -2.36 -5.57 0.25
C CYS A 107 -1.71 -4.99 1.51
N GLN A 108 -2.49 -4.74 2.58
CA GLN A 108 -1.96 -4.30 3.87
C GLN A 108 -0.96 -5.29 4.46
N ARG A 109 -1.28 -6.60 4.42
CA ARG A 109 -0.37 -7.67 4.86
C ARG A 109 0.94 -7.73 4.08
N ARG A 110 1.00 -7.10 2.91
CA ARG A 110 2.18 -7.03 2.04
C ARG A 110 2.83 -5.65 2.04
N GLY A 111 2.55 -4.82 3.03
CA GLY A 111 3.23 -3.53 3.21
C GLY A 111 2.61 -2.35 2.46
N ALA A 112 1.35 -2.43 2.02
CA ALA A 112 0.69 -1.30 1.34
C ALA A 112 0.67 0.01 2.17
N ALA A 113 0.71 -0.08 3.51
CA ALA A 113 0.83 1.09 4.37
C ALA A 113 2.17 1.83 4.19
N GLY A 114 3.27 1.09 4.00
CA GLY A 114 4.59 1.66 3.71
C GLY A 114 4.62 2.30 2.31
N VAL A 115 4.03 1.63 1.32
CA VAL A 115 3.90 2.16 -0.05
C VAL A 115 3.07 3.45 -0.06
N LEU A 116 1.93 3.49 0.64
CA LEU A 116 1.10 4.68 0.73
C LEU A 116 1.82 5.85 1.41
N ARG A 117 2.55 5.59 2.51
CA ARG A 117 3.35 6.62 3.18
C ARG A 117 4.43 7.16 2.24
N ALA A 118 5.15 6.28 1.56
CA ALA A 118 6.19 6.66 0.62
C ALA A 118 5.67 7.45 -0.58
N ALA A 119 4.56 7.02 -1.17
CA ALA A 119 3.93 7.76 -2.25
C ALA A 119 3.52 9.18 -1.80
N ASN A 120 2.96 9.35 -0.59
CA ASN A 120 2.58 10.67 -0.07
C ASN A 120 3.78 11.60 0.10
N ALA A 121 4.94 11.08 0.53
CA ALA A 121 6.11 11.91 0.71
C ALA A 121 6.77 12.34 -0.59
N LEU A 122 6.86 11.41 -1.56
CA LEU A 122 7.31 11.74 -2.92
C LEU A 122 6.40 12.81 -3.55
N ALA A 123 5.08 12.66 -3.39
CA ALA A 123 4.10 13.64 -3.85
C ALA A 123 4.10 14.94 -3.04
N GLY A 124 4.66 14.96 -1.82
CA GLY A 124 4.72 16.15 -0.98
C GLY A 124 5.55 17.29 -1.57
N GLY A 125 6.42 17.00 -2.55
CA GLY A 125 7.11 18.03 -3.35
C GLY A 125 6.24 18.63 -4.46
N ASN A 126 5.09 18.03 -4.77
CA ASN A 126 4.32 18.35 -5.96
C ASN A 126 2.80 18.37 -5.70
N PRO A 127 2.20 19.57 -5.55
CA PRO A 127 0.77 19.67 -5.28
C PRO A 127 -0.12 19.19 -6.43
N ALA A 128 0.43 19.00 -7.64
CA ALA A 128 -0.31 18.48 -8.78
C ALA A 128 -0.52 16.94 -8.72
N ILE A 129 0.24 16.23 -7.87
CA ILE A 129 0.12 14.79 -7.69
C ILE A 129 -0.75 14.49 -6.47
N GLN A 130 -1.93 13.90 -6.70
CA GLN A 130 -2.81 13.46 -5.62
C GLN A 130 -2.57 12.00 -5.29
N VAL A 131 -2.22 11.71 -4.04
CA VAL A 131 -2.11 10.33 -3.55
C VAL A 131 -3.35 10.00 -2.73
N ALA A 132 -4.02 8.89 -3.06
CA ALA A 132 -5.22 8.46 -2.36
C ALA A 132 -5.18 6.95 -2.05
N PRO A 133 -5.61 6.53 -0.84
CA PRO A 133 -5.93 5.13 -0.61
C PRO A 133 -7.15 4.72 -1.44
N CYS A 134 -7.18 3.50 -1.96
CA CYS A 134 -8.32 2.98 -2.71
C CYS A 134 -8.72 1.56 -2.28
N LYS A 135 -9.93 1.17 -2.70
CA LYS A 135 -10.46 -0.19 -2.56
C LYS A 135 -9.62 -1.20 -3.35
N CYS A 136 -9.95 -2.48 -3.18
CA CYS A 136 -9.33 -3.59 -3.88
C CYS A 136 -9.27 -3.36 -5.41
N LEU A 137 -8.08 -3.50 -5.99
CA LEU A 137 -7.86 -3.41 -7.43
C LEU A 137 -7.95 -4.77 -8.16
N GLY A 138 -8.36 -5.83 -7.47
CA GLY A 138 -8.44 -7.19 -8.02
C GLY A 138 -7.09 -7.91 -8.18
N LYS A 139 -5.97 -7.26 -7.85
CA LYS A 139 -4.60 -7.79 -8.00
C LYS A 139 -4.01 -8.31 -6.69
N CYS A 140 -4.84 -8.92 -5.85
CA CYS A 140 -4.43 -9.33 -4.51
C CYS A 140 -3.37 -10.45 -4.45
N SER A 141 -3.23 -11.25 -5.51
CA SER A 141 -2.24 -12.35 -5.59
C SER A 141 -0.81 -11.82 -5.64
N ALA A 142 -0.58 -10.80 -6.45
CA ALA A 142 0.71 -10.14 -6.67
C ALA A 142 0.98 -9.00 -5.66
N GLY A 143 0.16 -8.85 -4.62
CA GLY A 143 0.46 -7.91 -3.56
C GLY A 143 0.41 -6.43 -3.94
N ALA A 144 1.07 -5.59 -3.14
CA ALA A 144 0.76 -4.17 -3.02
C ALA A 144 0.58 -3.53 -4.39
N ALA A 145 -0.69 -3.27 -4.72
CA ALA A 145 -1.09 -2.82 -6.04
C ALA A 145 -1.29 -1.31 -6.00
N LEU A 146 -0.78 -0.64 -7.02
CA LEU A 146 -0.87 0.80 -7.17
C LEU A 146 -1.34 1.11 -8.60
N ARG A 147 -2.22 2.09 -8.72
CA ARG A 147 -2.72 2.55 -10.01
C ARG A 147 -2.38 4.02 -10.18
N VAL A 148 -1.71 4.35 -11.28
CA VAL A 148 -1.33 5.72 -11.63
C VAL A 148 -2.23 6.18 -12.77
N LYS A 149 -2.88 7.33 -12.56
CA LYS A 149 -3.59 8.09 -13.57
C LYS A 149 -2.77 9.33 -13.86
N SER A 150 -2.01 9.33 -14.95
CA SER A 150 -1.29 10.53 -15.38
C SER A 150 -2.23 11.38 -16.23
N SER A 151 -2.20 12.71 -16.05
CA SER A 151 -2.89 13.63 -16.95
C SER A 151 -2.18 13.74 -18.31
N ARG A 152 -0.94 13.23 -18.42
CA ARG A 152 -0.24 13.20 -19.68
C ARG A 152 -0.84 12.15 -20.60
N VAL A 153 -1.20 12.60 -21.79
CA VAL A 153 -1.34 11.70 -22.93
C VAL A 153 0.08 11.24 -23.29
N PRO A 154 0.40 9.94 -23.22
CA PRO A 154 1.69 9.47 -23.67
C PRO A 154 1.86 9.86 -25.15
N GLN A 155 2.86 10.71 -25.44
CA GLN A 155 3.15 11.19 -26.80
C GLN A 155 3.30 10.03 -27.79
N GLN A 156 3.73 8.87 -27.33
CA GLN A 156 3.88 7.65 -28.14
C GLN A 156 2.56 7.14 -28.75
N LEU A 157 1.41 7.36 -28.08
CA LEU A 157 0.10 7.00 -28.63
C LEU A 157 -0.46 8.06 -29.58
N GLN A 158 0.07 9.28 -29.54
CA GLN A 158 -0.40 10.39 -30.35
C GLN A 158 0.03 10.29 -31.82
N GLN A 159 1.09 9.53 -32.13
CA GLN A 159 1.60 9.38 -33.50
C GLN A 159 0.88 8.32 -34.34
N GLN A 160 0.07 7.43 -33.75
CA GLN A 160 -0.56 6.32 -34.49
C GLN A 160 -2.06 6.49 -34.73
N GLN A 161 -2.70 7.51 -34.18
CA GLN A 161 -4.14 7.68 -34.28
C GLN A 161 -4.46 9.12 -34.70
N GLY A 162 -4.47 9.33 -36.02
CA GLY A 162 -5.22 10.43 -36.59
C GLY A 162 -6.69 10.24 -36.23
N GLU A 163 -7.31 11.31 -35.75
CA GLU A 163 -8.75 11.50 -35.59
C GLU A 163 -9.41 11.08 -34.25
N ALA A 164 -10.03 12.10 -33.64
CA ALA A 164 -10.95 12.12 -32.49
C ALA A 164 -10.37 11.94 -31.06
N THR A 165 -9.93 13.09 -30.53
CA THR A 165 -9.66 13.43 -29.13
C THR A 165 -10.86 13.23 -28.20
N CYS A 166 -10.93 12.06 -27.56
CA CYS A 166 -11.52 11.95 -26.22
C CYS A 166 -10.36 11.92 -25.21
N ALA A 167 -10.40 12.76 -24.17
CA ALA A 167 -9.38 12.90 -23.13
C ALA A 167 -9.11 11.56 -22.42
N THR A 168 -8.28 10.73 -23.03
CA THR A 168 -8.02 9.37 -22.58
C THR A 168 -6.94 9.44 -21.52
N THR A 169 -7.37 9.51 -20.25
CA THR A 169 -6.47 9.48 -19.10
C THR A 169 -5.74 8.13 -19.08
N ALA A 170 -4.44 8.15 -19.35
CA ALA A 170 -3.62 6.95 -19.29
C ALA A 170 -3.60 6.40 -17.86
N THR A 171 -4.12 5.19 -17.70
CA THR A 171 -4.21 4.50 -16.40
C THR A 171 -3.30 3.28 -16.43
N THR A 172 -2.22 3.32 -15.64
CA THR A 172 -1.28 2.20 -15.52
C THR A 172 -1.42 1.55 -14.14
N THR A 173 -1.46 0.22 -14.08
CA THR A 173 -1.53 -0.53 -12.81
C THR A 173 -0.24 -1.31 -12.60
N TYR A 174 0.34 -1.16 -11.42
CA TYR A 174 1.53 -1.85 -10.94
C TYR A 174 1.17 -2.83 -9.84
N THR A 175 1.91 -3.92 -9.76
CA THR A 175 1.81 -4.96 -8.73
C THR A 175 3.17 -5.22 -8.11
N GLU A 176 3.20 -5.87 -6.94
CA GLU A 176 4.45 -6.13 -6.19
C GLU A 176 5.26 -4.88 -5.83
N VAL A 177 4.59 -3.71 -5.78
CA VAL A 177 5.27 -2.43 -5.56
C VAL A 177 5.81 -2.35 -4.15
N ARG A 178 7.11 -2.07 -4.03
CA ARG A 178 7.79 -1.74 -2.78
C ARG A 178 8.01 -0.23 -2.68
N PRO A 179 8.24 0.32 -1.47
CA PRO A 179 8.58 1.73 -1.32
C PRO A 179 9.77 2.17 -2.18
N ALA A 180 10.78 1.32 -2.34
CA ALA A 180 11.97 1.59 -3.15
C ALA A 180 11.69 1.73 -4.65
N ASP A 181 10.61 1.12 -5.17
CA ASP A 181 10.28 1.15 -6.60
C ASP A 181 9.52 2.44 -6.98
N LEU A 182 9.08 3.24 -5.99
CA LEU A 182 8.19 4.36 -6.26
C LEU A 182 8.89 5.53 -6.95
N SER A 183 10.20 5.72 -6.77
CA SER A 183 10.96 6.73 -7.52
C SER A 183 10.82 6.50 -9.02
N ASP A 184 11.09 5.28 -9.47
CA ASP A 184 11.06 4.90 -10.89
C ASP A 184 9.65 5.00 -11.48
N VAL A 185 8.64 4.64 -10.68
CA VAL A 185 7.23 4.80 -11.07
C VAL A 185 6.88 6.27 -11.22
N PHE A 186 7.29 7.13 -10.28
CA PHE A 186 7.00 8.57 -10.35
C PHE A 186 7.75 9.23 -11.50
N GLU A 187 9.03 8.91 -11.70
CA GLU A 187 9.80 9.37 -12.86
C GLU A 187 9.12 9.00 -14.17
N ARG A 188 8.72 7.73 -14.33
CA ARG A 188 8.10 7.26 -15.57
C ARG A 188 6.78 7.99 -15.90
N HIS A 189 6.01 8.38 -14.89
CA HIS A 189 4.67 8.96 -15.10
C HIS A 189 4.61 10.48 -15.03
N PHE A 190 5.55 11.09 -14.29
CA PHE A 190 5.49 12.50 -13.92
C PHE A 190 6.75 13.29 -14.31
N ALA A 191 7.88 12.64 -14.67
CA ALA A 191 9.10 13.35 -15.05
C ALA A 191 8.81 14.31 -16.19
N PRO A 192 9.32 15.55 -16.18
CA PRO A 192 9.15 16.47 -17.31
C PRO A 192 9.52 15.72 -18.58
N ALA A 193 8.70 15.85 -19.63
CA ALA A 193 9.07 15.28 -20.92
C ALA A 193 10.41 15.91 -21.25
N ALA A 194 11.47 15.10 -21.33
CA ALA A 194 12.81 15.59 -21.61
C ALA A 194 12.67 16.48 -22.84
N ALA A 195 12.92 17.78 -22.66
CA ALA A 195 12.81 18.72 -23.77
C ALA A 195 13.70 18.16 -24.89
N PRO A 196 13.17 18.01 -26.12
CA PRO A 196 14.00 17.50 -27.21
C PRO A 196 15.23 18.39 -27.27
N ALA A 197 16.41 17.80 -27.07
CA ALA A 197 17.65 18.54 -27.12
C ALA A 197 17.71 19.19 -28.51
N VAL A 198 17.54 20.52 -28.54
CA VAL A 198 17.62 21.28 -29.78
C VAL A 198 19.07 21.19 -30.23
N ALA A 199 19.35 20.31 -31.19
CA ALA A 199 20.64 20.23 -31.83
C ALA A 199 20.92 21.60 -32.47
N THR A 200 21.95 22.29 -31.98
CA THR A 200 22.40 23.60 -32.47
C THR A 200 23.41 23.40 -33.59
#